data_AF-A0A846NHF5-F1
#
_entry.id   AF-A0A846NHF5-F1
#
_cell.length_a   1.000
_cell.length_b   1.000
_cell.length_c   1.000
_cell.angle_alpha   90.00
_cell.angle_beta   90.00
_cell.angle_gamma   90.00
#
_symmetry.space_group_name_H-M   'P 1'
#
loop_
_entity.id
_entity.type
_entity.pdbx_description
1 polymer ?
#
loop_
_entity_poly.entity_id
_entity_poly.type
_entity_poly.pdbx_seq_one_letter_code
_entity_poly.pdbx_strand_id
1 'polypeptide(L)'
;MKMSKWSEKKVKLGIKKITARSRPFPNDPDVLFVFSIPIPLWIIKKYFYIEEGADSPEELQRKINGIWRRKVSEDRLLYIHILKPKGELKK
;
A
#
# COMPACT_ATOMS: atom_id res chain seq x y z
N MET A 1 -1.18 -12.45 4.05
CA MET A 1 -0.01 -11.54 3.82
C MET A 1 0.66 -11.14 5.14
N LYS A 2 1.99 -10.94 5.20
CA LYS A 2 2.68 -10.37 6.39
C LYS A 2 2.74 -8.85 6.30
N MET A 3 1.77 -8.16 6.91
CA MET A 3 1.74 -6.69 7.00
C MET A 3 2.62 -6.17 8.13
N SER A 4 3.10 -4.94 7.99
CA SER A 4 3.65 -4.20 9.12
C SER A 4 2.53 -3.86 10.12
N LYS A 5 2.83 -3.74 11.42
CA LYS A 5 1.84 -3.33 12.45
C LYS A 5 1.15 -2.00 12.09
N TRP A 6 1.89 -1.09 11.46
CA TRP A 6 1.36 0.19 10.97
C TRP A 6 0.31 0.00 9.87
N SER A 7 0.62 -0.80 8.86
CA SER A 7 -0.31 -1.10 7.76
C SER A 7 -1.54 -1.86 8.28
N GLU A 8 -1.37 -2.83 9.15
CA GLU A 8 -2.48 -3.61 9.71
C GLU A 8 -3.46 -2.71 10.49
N LYS A 9 -2.95 -1.80 11.32
CA LYS A 9 -3.78 -0.83 12.04
C LYS A 9 -4.57 0.06 11.07
N LYS A 10 -3.92 0.61 10.04
CA LYS A 10 -4.58 1.49 9.07
C LYS A 10 -5.62 0.75 8.21
N VAL A 11 -5.41 -0.54 7.90
CA VAL A 11 -6.42 -1.37 7.20
C VAL A 11 -7.61 -1.66 8.11
N LYS A 12 -7.38 -2.01 9.38
CA LYS A 12 -8.45 -2.25 10.36
C LYS A 12 -9.31 -1.00 10.59
N LEU A 13 -8.69 0.18 10.61
CA LEU A 13 -9.38 1.47 10.70
C LEU A 13 -10.04 1.92 9.39
N GLY A 14 -9.93 1.16 8.30
CA GLY A 14 -10.48 1.54 6.99
C GLY A 14 -9.77 2.70 6.29
N ILE A 15 -8.66 3.18 6.85
CA ILE A 15 -7.87 4.30 6.29
C ILE A 15 -7.08 3.82 5.08
N LYS A 16 -6.39 2.68 5.21
CA LYS A 16 -5.58 2.10 4.14
C LYS A 16 -6.43 1.24 3.22
N LYS A 17 -6.62 1.69 1.99
CA LYS A 17 -7.41 1.04 0.94
C LYS A 17 -6.55 0.31 -0.08
N ILE A 18 -5.32 0.78 -0.28
CA ILE A 18 -4.38 0.17 -1.23
C ILE A 18 -3.07 -0.24 -0.56
N THR A 19 -2.31 -1.12 -1.21
CA THR A 19 -0.89 -1.36 -0.88
C THR A 19 -0.08 -1.46 -2.17
N ALA A 20 1.17 -0.99 -2.11
CA ALA A 20 2.09 -1.06 -3.23
C ALA A 20 3.12 -2.17 -2.98
N ARG A 21 3.30 -3.07 -3.95
CA ARG A 21 4.26 -4.19 -3.84
C ARG A 21 5.06 -4.39 -5.12
N SER A 22 6.22 -5.02 -5.00
CA SER A 22 7.09 -5.33 -6.15
C SER A 22 6.57 -6.46 -7.05
N ARG A 23 5.54 -7.19 -6.62
CA ARG A 23 4.97 -8.33 -7.35
C ARG A 23 3.44 -8.24 -7.32
N PRO A 24 2.75 -8.77 -8.35
CA PRO A 24 1.30 -8.68 -8.48
C PRO A 24 0.52 -9.57 -7.50
N PHE A 25 1.02 -10.73 -7.06
CA PHE A 25 0.31 -11.61 -6.10
C PHE A 25 -1.22 -11.74 -6.33
N PRO A 26 -1.67 -12.19 -7.51
CA PRO A 26 -3.10 -12.15 -7.90
C PRO A 26 -4.01 -13.00 -6.99
N ASN A 27 -3.46 -14.03 -6.33
CA ASN A 27 -4.21 -14.95 -5.47
C ASN A 27 -4.13 -14.59 -3.97
N ASP A 28 -3.73 -13.36 -3.63
CA ASP A 28 -3.68 -12.93 -2.21
C ASP A 28 -5.10 -12.81 -1.65
N PRO A 29 -5.49 -13.59 -0.63
CA PRO A 29 -6.86 -13.60 -0.11
C PRO A 29 -7.28 -12.27 0.50
N ASP A 30 -6.32 -11.41 0.87
CA ASP A 30 -6.56 -10.08 1.45
C ASP A 30 -6.77 -8.98 0.38
N VAL A 31 -6.65 -9.31 -0.90
CA VAL A 31 -6.71 -8.37 -2.03
C VAL A 31 -8.00 -8.59 -2.83
N LEU A 32 -8.65 -7.49 -3.20
CA LEU A 32 -9.81 -7.48 -4.11
C LEU A 32 -9.38 -7.48 -5.57
N PHE A 33 -8.40 -6.63 -5.89
CA PHE A 33 -7.99 -6.38 -7.26
C PHE A 33 -6.52 -5.96 -7.31
N VAL A 34 -5.86 -6.31 -8.41
CA VAL A 34 -4.47 -5.93 -8.68
C VAL A 34 -4.43 -5.22 -10.03
N PHE A 35 -3.87 -4.02 -10.05
CA PHE A 35 -3.60 -3.36 -11.33
C PHE A 35 -2.48 -4.08 -12.05
N SER A 36 -2.73 -4.51 -13.29
CA SER A 36 -1.77 -5.30 -14.09
C SER A 36 -0.53 -4.49 -14.50
N ILE A 37 -0.62 -3.17 -14.53
CA ILE A 37 0.46 -2.28 -14.92
C ILE A 37 1.15 -1.75 -13.66
N PRO A 38 2.44 -2.05 -13.44
CA PRO A 38 3.16 -1.47 -12.32
C PRO A 38 3.47 0.00 -12.62
N ILE A 39 3.40 0.85 -11.60
CA ILE A 39 3.65 2.29 -11.72
C ILE A 39 4.82 2.73 -10.82
N PRO A 40 5.53 3.81 -11.17
CA PRO A 40 6.59 4.36 -10.33
C PRO A 40 6.11 4.79 -8.94
N LEU A 41 6.98 4.64 -7.95
CA LEU A 41 6.74 5.07 -6.58
C LEU A 41 6.41 6.56 -6.47
N TRP A 42 7.01 7.44 -7.29
CA TRP A 42 6.66 8.87 -7.26
C TRP A 42 5.18 9.11 -7.58
N ILE A 43 4.57 8.33 -8.49
CA ILE A 43 3.14 8.44 -8.81
C ILE A 43 2.32 8.06 -7.58
N ILE A 44 2.69 6.96 -6.92
CA ILE A 44 2.01 6.49 -5.70
C ILE A 44 2.12 7.55 -4.59
N LYS A 45 3.31 8.13 -4.41
CA LYS A 45 3.53 9.21 -3.44
C LYS A 45 2.71 10.46 -3.75
N LYS A 46 2.62 10.84 -5.02
CA LYS A 46 1.96 12.08 -5.42
C LYS A 46 0.43 11.96 -5.39
N TYR A 47 -0.12 10.81 -5.78
CA TYR A 47 -1.56 10.67 -6.03
C TYR A 47 -2.27 9.69 -5.10
N PHE A 48 -1.55 8.78 -4.44
CA PHE A 48 -2.17 7.65 -3.72
C PHE A 48 -1.65 7.46 -2.29
N TYR A 49 -0.95 8.43 -1.72
CA TYR A 49 -0.35 8.29 -0.39
C TYR A 49 -1.41 8.17 0.72
N ILE A 50 -2.53 8.88 0.57
CA ILE A 50 -3.66 8.86 1.50
C ILE A 50 -4.29 7.46 1.51
N GLU A 51 -4.51 6.88 0.33
CA GLU A 51 -5.09 5.54 0.17
C GLU A 51 -4.12 4.44 0.64
N GLU A 52 -2.80 4.69 0.58
CA GLU A 52 -1.79 3.83 1.21
C GLU A 52 -1.85 3.95 2.75
N GLY A 53 -2.49 4.99 3.28
CA GLY A 53 -2.69 5.23 4.70
C GLY A 53 -1.65 6.15 5.33
N ALA A 54 -0.84 6.83 4.51
CA ALA A 54 0.11 7.84 4.94
C ALA A 54 -0.56 9.22 5.04
N ASP A 55 -0.09 10.02 5.99
CA ASP A 55 -0.59 11.37 6.22
C ASP A 55 0.15 12.39 5.31
N SER A 56 1.31 12.01 4.75
CA SER A 56 2.04 12.78 3.73
C SER A 56 2.85 11.88 2.76
N PRO A 57 3.23 12.38 1.57
CA PRO A 57 4.10 11.67 0.63
C PRO A 57 5.47 11.26 1.23
N GLU A 58 6.01 12.08 2.12
CA GLU A 58 7.28 11.84 2.82
C GLU A 58 7.12 10.77 3.90
N GLU A 59 5.99 10.75 4.60
CA GLU A 59 5.67 9.65 5.51
C GLU A 59 5.64 8.32 4.73
N LEU A 60 4.95 8.28 3.59
CA LEU A 60 4.90 7.09 2.74
C LEU A 60 6.31 6.61 2.35
N GLN A 61 7.18 7.52 1.90
CA GLN A 61 8.57 7.19 1.59
C GLN A 61 9.31 6.59 2.80
N ARG A 62 9.17 7.21 3.99
CA ARG A 62 9.79 6.70 5.22
C ARG A 62 9.29 5.30 5.58
N LYS A 63 7.98 5.04 5.46
CA LYS A 63 7.40 3.72 5.73
C LYS A 63 7.90 2.67 4.74
N ILE A 64 7.92 2.98 3.44
CA ILE A 64 8.42 2.07 2.41
C ILE A 64 9.91 1.76 2.63
N ASN A 65 10.72 2.79 2.91
CA ASN A 65 12.13 2.60 3.24
C ASN A 65 12.31 1.71 4.48
N GLY A 66 11.46 1.87 5.49
CA GLY A 66 11.46 1.03 6.70
C GLY A 66 11.09 -0.43 6.43
N ILE A 67 10.09 -0.68 5.57
CA ILE A 67 9.69 -2.05 5.18
C ILE A 67 10.82 -2.72 4.39
N TRP A 68 11.47 -1.99 3.48
CA TRP A 68 12.50 -2.54 2.59
C TRP A 68 13.92 -2.44 3.18
N ARG A 69 14.06 -1.82 4.36
CA ARG A 69 15.32 -1.57 5.07
C ARG A 69 16.40 -0.91 4.19
N ARG A 70 15.98 -0.03 3.27
CA ARG A 70 16.86 0.70 2.34
C ARG A 70 16.14 1.93 1.77
N LYS A 71 16.89 2.87 1.20
CA LYS A 71 16.31 3.96 0.41
C LYS A 71 15.78 3.39 -0.91
N VAL A 72 14.46 3.48 -1.12
CA VAL A 72 13.80 3.02 -2.35
C VAL A 72 13.74 4.18 -3.35
N SER A 73 14.21 3.92 -4.58
CA SER A 73 14.15 4.91 -5.66
C SER A 73 12.70 5.27 -6.01
N GLU A 74 12.48 6.52 -6.37
CA GLU A 74 11.18 7.05 -6.81
C GLU A 74 10.71 6.44 -8.14
N ASP A 75 11.64 6.00 -8.99
CA ASP A 75 11.36 5.31 -10.25
C ASP A 75 11.05 3.82 -10.08
N ARG A 76 11.08 3.32 -8.84
CA ARG A 76 10.81 1.91 -8.57
C ARG A 76 9.37 1.58 -8.99
N LEU A 77 9.23 0.67 -9.93
CA LEU A 77 7.95 0.15 -10.37
C LEU A 77 7.33 -0.76 -9.31
N LEU A 78 6.06 -0.48 -8.97
CA LEU A 78 5.27 -1.18 -7.97
C LEU A 78 3.86 -1.45 -8.52
N TYR A 79 3.34 -2.63 -8.22
CA TYR A 79 1.96 -3.00 -8.46
C TYR A 79 1.08 -2.44 -7.34
N ILE A 80 -0.06 -1.85 -7.70
CA ILE A 80 -1.08 -1.43 -6.76
C ILE A 80 -2.06 -2.58 -6.53
N HIS A 81 -2.29 -2.89 -5.27
CA HIS A 81 -3.28 -3.84 -4.80
C HIS A 81 -4.39 -3.10 -4.07
N ILE A 82 -5.64 -3.30 -4.48
CA ILE A 82 -6.81 -2.84 -3.74
C ILE A 82 -7.12 -3.88 -2.66
N LEU A 83 -7.16 -3.45 -1.41
CA LEU A 83 -7.35 -4.32 -0.25
C LEU A 83 -8.83 -4.58 0.01
N LYS A 84 -9.14 -5.77 0.51
CA LYS A 84 -10.48 -6.05 1.08
C LYS A 84 -10.69 -5.18 2.32
N PRO A 85 -11.86 -4.53 2.47
CA PRO A 85 -12.20 -3.87 3.71
C PRO A 85 -12.21 -4.91 4.84
N LYS A 86 -11.48 -4.65 5.93
CA LYS A 86 -11.40 -5.53 7.10
C LYS A 86 -12.21 -5.02 8.31
N GLY A 87 -12.92 -3.90 8.16
CA GLY A 87 -13.81 -3.37 9.18
C GLY A 87 -15.16 -4.09 9.16
N GLU A 88 -15.67 -4.45 10.33
CA GLU A 88 -17.09 -4.74 10.50
C GLU A 88 -17.86 -3.53 9.97
N LEU A 89 -18.71 -3.74 8.96
CA LEU A 89 -19.78 -2.81 8.66
C LEU A 89 -20.66 -2.77 9.91
N LYS A 90 -20.41 -1.82 10.82
CA LYS A 90 -21.46 -1.39 11.75
C LYS A 90 -22.54 -0.74 10.88
N LYS A 91 -23.54 -1.56 10.54
CA LYS A 91 -24.85 -1.10 10.09
C LYS A 91 -25.48 -0.23 11.18
#